data_AF-A0AAD6XCZ2-F1
#
_entry.id   AF-A0AAD6XCZ2-F1
#
_cell.length_a   1.000
_cell.length_b   1.000
_cell.length_c   1.000
_cell.angle_alpha   90.00
_cell.angle_beta   90.00
_cell.angle_gamma   90.00
#
_symmetry.space_group_name_H-M   'P 1'
#
loop_
_entity.id
_entity.type
_entity.pdbx_description
1 polymer ?
#
loop_
_entity_poly.entity_id
_entity_poly.type
_entity_poly.pdbx_seq_one_letter_code
_entity_poly.pdbx_strand_id
1 'polypeptide(L)'
;MSIYTGRRSQMVVPRLLPNMDVIEFGATANTMAAFLGTGGASVSNLVTPVPMGAPWNLIDSSVANYIMANQDTERSGGTTSLNSTSPNNSYVLSAIFLLGFNYGTPTVYSGYDFPDFDAGAPQDSAGITNAVTCFANGFRCEHRFVAIANMVAYHNAVGSGALTDVVVGTSQQVAFGRGSAGFLIINNDASTWSKNFTTSLKSGTYCDIMYDAMTHAS
;
A
#
# COMPACT_ATOMS: atom_id res chain seq x y z
N MET A 1 -30.10 -4.80 14.21
CA MET A 1 -30.24 -4.26 12.85
C MET A 1 -30.73 -2.84 12.97
N SER A 2 -29.91 -1.86 12.64
CA SER A 2 -30.30 -0.45 12.68
C SER A 2 -29.99 0.18 11.33
N ILE A 3 -31.01 0.80 10.75
CA ILE A 3 -30.96 1.56 9.51
C ILE A 3 -31.07 3.04 9.91
N TYR A 4 -30.21 3.90 9.37
CA TYR A 4 -30.31 5.35 9.53
C TYR A 4 -30.64 6.00 8.18
N THR A 5 -31.75 6.75 8.15
CA THR A 5 -32.17 7.58 7.03
C THR A 5 -32.04 9.05 7.42
N GLY A 6 -31.29 9.85 6.65
CA GLY A 6 -31.45 11.33 6.64
C GLY A 6 -30.17 12.16 6.63
N ARG A 7 -29.90 12.79 5.47
CA ARG A 7 -29.11 14.00 5.16
C ARG A 7 -27.68 14.16 5.75
N ARG A 8 -26.73 14.27 4.81
CA ARG A 8 -25.33 14.76 4.89
C ARG A 8 -24.95 15.48 6.19
N SER A 9 -24.81 14.70 7.25
CA SER A 9 -23.99 15.01 8.40
C SER A 9 -22.98 13.89 8.47
N GLN A 10 -21.71 14.32 8.45
CA GLN A 10 -20.52 13.51 8.55
C GLN A 10 -20.77 12.35 9.52
N MET A 11 -20.60 11.10 9.08
CA MET A 11 -20.45 10.01 10.04
C MET A 11 -19.20 10.32 10.84
N VAL A 12 -19.37 11.00 11.98
CA VAL A 12 -18.45 10.86 13.10
C VAL A 12 -18.61 9.41 13.46
N VAL A 13 -17.72 8.56 12.94
CA VAL A 13 -17.70 7.13 13.27
C VAL A 13 -17.67 7.09 14.79
N PRO A 14 -18.78 6.74 15.47
CA PRO A 14 -18.80 6.69 16.92
C PRO A 14 -17.85 5.57 17.23
N ARG A 15 -16.66 5.94 17.72
CA ARG A 15 -15.63 5.09 18.32
C ARG A 15 -16.04 3.62 18.24
N LEU A 16 -15.77 2.98 17.09
CA LEU A 16 -15.78 1.53 17.01
C LEU A 16 -14.95 1.07 18.22
N LEU A 17 -15.54 0.17 19.00
CA LEU A 17 -15.27 -0.11 20.42
C LEU A 17 -13.82 0.23 20.85
N PRO A 18 -13.60 0.81 22.05
CA PRO A 18 -12.32 1.38 22.52
C PRO A 18 -11.01 0.59 22.31
N ASN A 19 -11.08 -0.66 21.87
CA ASN A 19 -10.01 -1.63 21.78
C ASN A 19 -10.00 -2.40 20.43
N MET A 20 -10.60 -1.86 19.36
CA MET A 20 -10.64 -2.54 18.05
C MET A 20 -9.96 -1.71 16.97
N ASP A 21 -9.12 -2.37 16.18
CA ASP A 21 -8.59 -1.81 14.95
C ASP A 21 -9.68 -1.75 13.86
N VAL A 22 -9.61 -0.75 12.99
CA VAL A 22 -10.61 -0.49 11.94
C VAL A 22 -9.90 -0.33 10.60
N ILE A 23 -10.43 -0.97 9.55
CA ILE A 23 -9.95 -0.74 8.18
C ILE A 23 -10.25 0.70 7.77
N GLU A 24 -9.20 1.48 7.54
CA GLU A 24 -9.29 2.87 7.09
C GLU A 24 -9.40 2.94 5.56
N PHE A 25 -10.62 2.85 5.05
CA PHE A 25 -10.88 2.95 3.60
C PHE A 25 -10.54 4.32 3.00
N GLY A 26 -10.44 5.38 3.80
CA GLY A 26 -9.93 6.67 3.34
C GLY A 26 -8.47 6.60 2.89
N ALA A 27 -7.63 5.86 3.62
CA ALA A 27 -6.24 5.61 3.22
C ALA A 27 -6.15 4.75 1.96
N THR A 28 -7.02 3.73 1.83
CA THR A 28 -7.17 2.93 0.61
C THR A 28 -7.49 3.81 -0.59
N ALA A 29 -8.51 4.67 -0.48
CA ALA A 29 -8.98 5.53 -1.57
C ALA A 29 -7.92 6.58 -1.98
N ASN A 30 -7.26 7.22 -1.00
CA ASN A 30 -6.21 8.20 -1.27
C ASN A 30 -5.02 7.58 -1.99
N THR A 31 -4.61 6.38 -1.58
CA THR A 31 -3.49 5.65 -2.17
C THR A 31 -3.80 5.22 -3.60
N MET A 32 -4.97 4.63 -3.83
CA MET A 32 -5.45 4.31 -5.17
C MET A 32 -5.44 5.56 -6.06
N ALA A 33 -6.02 6.67 -5.59
CA ALA A 33 -6.11 7.88 -6.39
C ALA A 33 -4.72 8.45 -6.76
N ALA A 34 -3.79 8.44 -5.81
CA ALA A 34 -2.43 8.95 -5.99
C ALA A 34 -1.58 8.11 -6.95
N PHE A 35 -1.66 6.77 -6.86
CA PHE A 35 -0.87 5.88 -7.71
C PHE A 35 -1.46 5.75 -9.13
N LEU A 36 -2.80 5.82 -9.25
CA LEU A 36 -3.48 5.81 -10.55
C LEU A 36 -3.60 7.21 -11.19
N GLY A 37 -3.21 8.28 -10.49
CA GLY A 37 -3.27 9.65 -11.01
C GLY A 37 -4.69 10.18 -11.23
N THR A 38 -5.66 9.70 -10.45
CA THR A 38 -7.09 10.06 -10.64
C THR A 38 -7.50 11.24 -9.78
N GLY A 39 -8.46 12.04 -10.24
CA GLY A 39 -8.99 13.17 -9.47
C GLY A 39 -7.97 14.27 -9.16
N GLY A 40 -6.85 14.30 -9.90
CA GLY A 40 -5.73 15.23 -9.65
C GLY A 40 -4.83 14.83 -8.47
N ALA A 41 -5.06 13.67 -7.85
CA ALA A 41 -4.19 13.15 -6.81
C ALA A 41 -2.88 12.60 -7.39
N SER A 42 -1.82 12.67 -6.59
CA SER A 42 -0.48 12.24 -6.96
C SER A 42 0.27 11.67 -5.75
N VAL A 43 1.31 10.86 -6.01
CA VAL A 43 2.08 10.21 -4.93
C VAL A 43 2.70 11.24 -3.98
N SER A 44 3.11 12.40 -4.47
CA SER A 44 3.66 13.48 -3.63
C SER A 44 2.66 14.04 -2.62
N ASN A 45 1.35 13.99 -2.93
CA ASN A 45 0.32 14.42 -1.99
C ASN A 45 0.27 13.53 -0.75
N LEU A 46 0.63 12.25 -0.84
CA LEU A 46 0.61 11.34 0.31
C LEU A 46 1.65 11.69 1.38
N VAL A 47 2.69 12.44 1.03
CA VAL A 47 3.82 12.78 1.91
C VAL A 47 3.98 14.30 2.16
N THR A 48 3.38 15.16 1.33
CA THR A 48 3.53 16.62 1.41
C THR A 48 2.22 17.36 1.08
N PRO A 49 1.99 18.58 1.62
CA PRO A 49 2.81 19.29 2.60
C PRO A 49 2.70 18.69 4.02
N VAL A 50 1.66 17.89 4.25
CA VAL A 50 1.44 17.14 5.50
C VAL A 50 1.22 15.68 5.11
N PRO A 51 2.03 14.73 5.63
CA PRO A 51 1.84 13.31 5.36
C PRO A 51 0.40 12.84 5.65
N MET A 52 -0.08 11.90 4.85
CA MET A 52 -1.37 11.25 5.05
C MET A 52 -1.49 10.68 6.47
N GLY A 53 -2.62 10.97 7.13
CA GLY A 53 -2.88 10.52 8.50
C GLY A 53 -4.00 11.33 9.14
N ALA A 54 -3.97 11.50 10.46
CA ALA A 54 -4.98 12.25 11.21
C ALA A 54 -5.30 13.67 10.65
N PRO A 55 -4.33 14.47 10.16
CA PRO A 55 -4.62 15.78 9.55
C PRO A 55 -5.52 15.72 8.30
N TRP A 56 -5.66 14.55 7.69
CA TRP A 56 -6.53 14.28 6.54
C TRP A 56 -7.93 13.81 6.97
N ASN A 57 -8.25 13.90 8.26
CA ASN A 57 -9.45 13.33 8.88
C ASN A 57 -9.53 11.80 8.78
N LEU A 58 -8.39 11.13 8.69
CA LEU A 58 -8.32 9.67 8.86
C LEU A 58 -8.31 9.33 10.35
N ILE A 59 -8.72 8.10 10.69
CA ILE A 59 -8.67 7.63 12.07
C ILE A 59 -7.25 7.62 12.63
N ASP A 60 -7.11 7.58 13.95
CA ASP A 60 -5.80 7.58 14.58
C ASP A 60 -4.97 6.37 14.13
N SER A 61 -3.70 6.62 13.81
CA SER A 61 -2.80 5.59 13.29
C SER A 61 -2.64 4.40 14.24
N SER A 62 -2.84 4.57 15.56
CA SER A 62 -2.70 3.47 16.53
C SER A 62 -3.84 2.45 16.49
N VAL A 63 -4.94 2.76 15.80
CA VAL A 63 -6.12 1.89 15.65
C VAL A 63 -6.53 1.71 14.18
N ALA A 64 -5.72 2.20 13.25
CA ALA A 64 -5.97 2.07 11.82
C ALA A 64 -5.38 0.77 11.29
N ASN A 65 -6.19 -0.04 10.62
CA ASN A 65 -5.70 -1.05 9.69
C ASN A 65 -5.65 -0.43 8.29
N TYR A 66 -4.49 -0.42 7.67
CA TYR A 66 -4.28 0.20 6.37
C TYR A 66 -4.09 -0.89 5.31
N ILE A 67 -4.98 -0.89 4.32
CA ILE A 67 -4.93 -1.79 3.17
C ILE A 67 -5.04 -0.97 1.89
N MET A 68 -4.23 -1.29 0.87
CA MET A 68 -4.21 -0.56 -0.41
C MET A 68 -5.32 -1.01 -1.38
N ALA A 69 -5.72 -2.28 -1.30
CA ALA A 69 -6.79 -2.90 -2.07
C ALA A 69 -7.27 -4.14 -1.32
N ASN A 70 -8.56 -4.45 -1.39
CA ASN A 70 -9.14 -5.65 -0.80
C ASN A 70 -9.95 -6.42 -1.86
N GLN A 71 -10.60 -7.50 -1.46
CA GLN A 71 -11.45 -8.28 -2.35
C GLN A 71 -12.59 -7.47 -3.00
N ASP A 72 -13.06 -6.40 -2.39
CA ASP A 72 -14.12 -5.58 -2.95
C ASP A 72 -13.55 -4.53 -3.92
N THR A 73 -12.53 -3.79 -3.50
CA THR A 73 -11.96 -2.66 -4.25
C THR A 73 -11.05 -3.07 -5.41
N GLU A 74 -10.52 -4.30 -5.41
CA GLU A 74 -9.78 -4.80 -6.58
C GLU A 74 -10.70 -5.16 -7.76
N ARG A 75 -12.00 -5.33 -7.49
CA ARG A 75 -13.03 -5.78 -8.44
C ARG A 75 -13.91 -4.65 -8.96
N SER A 76 -13.88 -3.46 -8.35
CA SER A 76 -14.74 -2.32 -8.73
C SER A 76 -14.50 -1.80 -10.16
N GLY A 77 -13.40 -2.18 -10.79
CA GLY A 77 -13.09 -1.89 -12.20
C GLY A 77 -12.78 -0.41 -12.48
N GLY A 78 -12.51 -0.12 -13.75
CA GLY A 78 -12.24 1.24 -14.24
C GLY A 78 -11.02 1.90 -13.60
N THR A 79 -11.07 3.22 -13.46
CA THR A 79 -9.99 4.02 -12.85
C THR A 79 -10.04 4.03 -11.32
N THR A 80 -11.01 3.36 -10.70
CA THR A 80 -11.24 3.29 -9.25
C THR A 80 -10.95 1.90 -8.71
N SER A 81 -9.96 1.22 -9.27
CA SER A 81 -9.60 -0.14 -8.91
C SER A 81 -8.09 -0.31 -9.00
N LEU A 82 -7.45 -0.41 -7.84
CA LEU A 82 -6.05 -0.74 -7.73
C LEU A 82 -5.90 -2.25 -7.59
N ASN A 83 -5.32 -2.91 -8.59
CA ASN A 83 -5.16 -4.36 -8.65
C ASN A 83 -3.90 -4.75 -9.43
N SER A 84 -3.58 -6.04 -9.51
CA SER A 84 -2.38 -6.56 -10.16
C SER A 84 -2.21 -6.17 -11.64
N THR A 85 -3.30 -5.78 -12.32
CA THR A 85 -3.29 -5.35 -13.73
C THR A 85 -3.21 -3.83 -13.91
N SER A 86 -3.14 -3.08 -12.81
CA SER A 86 -3.04 -1.61 -12.85
C SER A 86 -1.77 -1.15 -13.58
N PRO A 87 -1.85 -0.04 -14.34
CA PRO A 87 -0.74 0.44 -15.16
C PRO A 87 0.46 0.85 -14.31
N ASN A 88 1.63 0.99 -14.96
CA ASN A 88 2.85 1.55 -14.36
C ASN A 88 3.32 0.82 -13.09
N ASN A 89 3.00 -0.47 -12.95
CA ASN A 89 3.29 -1.25 -11.74
C ASN A 89 2.70 -0.63 -10.46
N SER A 90 1.60 0.12 -10.59
CA SER A 90 1.00 0.92 -9.49
C SER A 90 0.66 0.06 -8.27
N TYR A 91 0.26 -1.19 -8.47
CA TYR A 91 -0.05 -2.11 -7.37
C TYR A 91 1.19 -2.45 -6.52
N VAL A 92 2.31 -2.81 -7.15
CA VAL A 92 3.53 -3.14 -6.40
C VAL A 92 4.10 -1.87 -5.75
N LEU A 93 4.10 -0.73 -6.45
CA LEU A 93 4.60 0.53 -5.89
C LEU A 93 3.77 1.03 -4.71
N SER A 94 2.44 0.86 -4.75
CA SER A 94 1.57 1.17 -3.62
C SER A 94 1.72 0.19 -2.47
N ALA A 95 2.01 -1.08 -2.71
CA ALA A 95 2.36 -2.04 -1.65
C ALA A 95 3.70 -1.68 -0.97
N ILE A 96 4.69 -1.24 -1.76
CA ILE A 96 5.96 -0.70 -1.25
C ILE A 96 5.68 0.54 -0.40
N PHE A 97 4.81 1.45 -0.86
CA PHE A 97 4.41 2.62 -0.07
C PHE A 97 3.71 2.23 1.23
N LEU A 98 2.73 1.31 1.19
CA LEU A 98 2.03 0.78 2.36
C LEU A 98 3.01 0.30 3.45
N LEU A 99 4.05 -0.43 3.06
CA LEU A 99 5.02 -1.01 3.98
C LEU A 99 6.12 -0.03 4.41
N GLY A 100 6.46 0.95 3.57
CA GLY A 100 7.46 1.97 3.89
C GLY A 100 6.92 3.17 4.68
N PHE A 101 5.65 3.50 4.50
CA PHE A 101 4.99 4.66 5.09
C PHE A 101 4.62 4.43 6.57
N ASN A 102 4.50 5.52 7.34
CA ASN A 102 4.21 5.46 8.77
C ASN A 102 2.75 5.79 9.07
N TYR A 103 1.83 4.88 8.72
CA TYR A 103 0.41 5.02 9.04
C TYR A 103 -0.28 3.67 9.18
N GLY A 104 -0.95 3.47 10.31
CA GLY A 104 -1.69 2.26 10.64
C GLY A 104 -0.84 0.99 10.73
N THR A 105 -1.54 -0.11 10.96
CA THR A 105 -1.04 -1.47 10.80
C THR A 105 -1.26 -1.90 9.35
N PRO A 106 -0.21 -2.18 8.56
CA PRO A 106 -0.36 -2.53 7.15
C PRO A 106 -0.93 -3.95 6.98
N THR A 107 -1.86 -4.12 6.06
CA THR A 107 -2.37 -5.41 5.61
C THR A 107 -1.97 -5.64 4.16
N VAL A 108 -1.15 -6.66 3.92
CA VAL A 108 -0.84 -7.13 2.56
C VAL A 108 -1.98 -8.03 2.10
N TYR A 109 -2.75 -7.57 1.13
CA TYR A 109 -3.79 -8.38 0.49
C TYR A 109 -3.17 -9.44 -0.42
N SER A 110 -3.80 -10.61 -0.48
CA SER A 110 -3.44 -11.61 -1.48
C SER A 110 -4.70 -12.28 -2.03
N GLY A 111 -4.80 -12.34 -3.35
CA GLY A 111 -5.96 -12.84 -4.06
C GLY A 111 -5.60 -13.83 -5.16
N TYR A 112 -6.51 -13.91 -6.12
CA TYR A 112 -6.45 -14.81 -7.26
C TYR A 112 -6.96 -14.10 -8.51
N ASP A 113 -6.54 -14.55 -9.68
CA ASP A 113 -7.01 -14.06 -10.97
C ASP A 113 -8.50 -14.38 -11.15
N PHE A 114 -9.26 -13.36 -11.54
CA PHE A 114 -10.70 -13.45 -11.75
C PHE A 114 -11.06 -12.87 -13.13
N PRO A 115 -11.84 -13.58 -13.96
CA PRO A 115 -12.26 -13.07 -15.27
C PRO A 115 -13.35 -12.01 -15.20
N ASP A 116 -14.11 -11.96 -14.10
CA ASP A 116 -15.19 -11.00 -13.87
C ASP A 116 -15.41 -10.76 -12.35
N PHE A 117 -16.34 -9.86 -12.03
CA PHE A 117 -16.63 -9.43 -10.67
C PHE A 117 -17.11 -10.57 -9.75
N ASP A 118 -17.92 -11.49 -10.27
CA ASP A 118 -18.58 -12.55 -9.49
C ASP A 118 -17.78 -13.86 -9.47
N ALA A 119 -16.68 -13.93 -10.20
CA ALA A 119 -15.86 -15.13 -10.27
C ALA A 119 -15.22 -15.49 -8.91
N GLY A 120 -15.54 -16.71 -8.47
CA GLY A 120 -14.96 -17.32 -7.28
C GLY A 120 -13.50 -17.71 -7.45
N ALA A 121 -12.91 -18.26 -6.38
CA ALA A 121 -11.54 -18.75 -6.40
C ALA A 121 -11.34 -19.88 -7.44
N PRO A 122 -10.10 -20.12 -7.92
CA PRO A 122 -9.81 -21.25 -8.79
C PRO A 122 -10.32 -22.57 -8.19
N GLN A 123 -11.14 -23.30 -8.94
CA GLN A 123 -11.84 -24.50 -8.48
C GLN A 123 -11.87 -25.59 -9.55
N ASP A 124 -12.07 -26.84 -9.13
CA ASP A 124 -12.27 -27.97 -10.03
C ASP A 124 -13.71 -28.04 -10.57
N SER A 125 -14.00 -29.04 -11.41
CA SER A 125 -15.34 -29.23 -12.00
C SER A 125 -16.43 -29.60 -10.98
N ALA A 126 -16.06 -29.97 -9.74
CA ALA A 126 -16.98 -30.25 -8.66
C ALA A 126 -17.22 -29.02 -7.76
N GLY A 127 -16.58 -27.88 -8.05
CA GLY A 127 -16.69 -26.65 -7.26
C GLY A 127 -15.83 -26.65 -6.00
N ILE A 128 -14.84 -27.54 -5.90
CA ILE A 128 -13.88 -27.54 -4.80
C ILE A 128 -12.73 -26.60 -5.15
N THR A 129 -12.42 -25.65 -4.25
CA THR A 129 -11.28 -24.75 -4.43
C THR A 129 -9.98 -25.54 -4.58
N ASN A 130 -9.22 -25.23 -5.62
CA ASN A 130 -7.95 -25.87 -5.92
C ASN A 130 -6.92 -25.62 -4.80
N ALA A 131 -6.00 -26.57 -4.63
CA ALA A 131 -4.86 -26.36 -3.76
C ALA A 131 -4.02 -25.16 -4.23
N VAL A 132 -3.63 -24.30 -3.29
CA VAL A 132 -2.86 -23.09 -3.60
C VAL A 132 -1.48 -23.47 -4.14
N THR A 133 -1.23 -23.07 -5.39
CA THR A 133 0.11 -23.08 -6.00
C THR A 133 0.42 -21.66 -6.43
N CYS A 134 1.32 -20.97 -5.72
CA CYS A 134 1.59 -19.57 -6.00
C CYS A 134 2.11 -19.33 -7.41
N PHE A 135 1.60 -18.28 -8.05
CA PHE A 135 1.96 -17.89 -9.42
C PHE A 135 1.56 -18.91 -10.49
N ALA A 136 0.71 -19.87 -10.11
CA ALA A 136 0.15 -20.88 -11.00
C ALA A 136 -1.34 -21.08 -10.67
N ASN A 137 -2.10 -21.61 -11.63
CA ASN A 137 -3.50 -22.00 -11.42
C ASN A 137 -4.38 -20.88 -10.83
N GLY A 138 -4.06 -19.62 -11.12
CA GLY A 138 -4.83 -18.44 -10.74
C GLY A 138 -4.55 -17.86 -9.35
N PHE A 139 -3.78 -18.50 -8.45
CA PHE A 139 -3.43 -17.85 -7.17
C PHE A 139 -2.25 -16.89 -7.33
N ARG A 140 -2.47 -15.60 -7.07
CA ARG A 140 -1.45 -14.57 -7.31
C ARG A 140 -0.37 -14.54 -6.25
N CYS A 141 -0.70 -14.86 -4.99
CA CYS A 141 0.25 -14.85 -3.88
C CYS A 141 1.09 -13.56 -3.80
N GLU A 142 0.45 -12.40 -3.90
CA GLU A 142 1.08 -11.07 -3.89
C GLU A 142 1.98 -10.88 -2.66
N HIS A 143 1.59 -11.46 -1.51
CA HIS A 143 2.42 -11.51 -0.30
C HIS A 143 3.80 -12.18 -0.48
N ARG A 144 4.00 -12.93 -1.58
CA ARG A 144 5.28 -13.57 -1.97
C ARG A 144 5.98 -12.87 -3.14
N PHE A 145 5.43 -11.79 -3.68
CA PHE A 145 6.20 -10.97 -4.61
C PHE A 145 7.45 -10.47 -3.89
N VAL A 146 8.63 -10.68 -4.49
CA VAL A 146 9.92 -10.43 -3.83
C VAL A 146 9.98 -9.03 -3.23
N ALA A 147 9.58 -8.00 -3.99
CA ALA A 147 9.52 -6.62 -3.52
C ALA A 147 8.61 -6.44 -2.28
N ILE A 148 7.42 -7.08 -2.26
CA ILE A 148 6.47 -6.97 -1.15
C ILE A 148 7.00 -7.72 0.08
N ALA A 149 7.50 -8.95 -0.09
CA ALA A 149 8.07 -9.74 1.00
C ALA A 149 9.29 -9.05 1.63
N ASN A 150 10.19 -8.49 0.82
CA ASN A 150 11.34 -7.74 1.30
C ASN A 150 10.92 -6.42 1.96
N MET A 151 9.86 -5.77 1.49
CA MET A 151 9.32 -4.58 2.16
C MET A 151 8.65 -4.89 3.50
N VAL A 152 8.17 -6.12 3.74
CA VAL A 152 7.76 -6.54 5.08
C VAL A 152 8.98 -6.59 6.01
N ALA A 153 10.12 -7.11 5.55
CA ALA A 153 11.35 -7.07 6.32
C ALA A 153 11.84 -5.64 6.58
N TYR A 154 11.76 -4.75 5.58
CA TYR A 154 12.03 -3.33 5.74
C TYR A 154 11.14 -2.69 6.79
N HIS A 155 9.82 -2.89 6.70
CA HIS A 155 8.82 -2.35 7.64
C HIS A 155 9.17 -2.73 9.09
N ASN A 156 9.48 -4.01 9.30
CA ASN A 156 9.88 -4.52 10.62
C ASN A 156 11.19 -3.89 11.12
N ALA A 157 12.15 -3.64 10.22
CA ALA A 157 13.44 -3.05 10.57
C ALA A 157 13.37 -1.55 10.90
N VAL A 158 12.49 -0.80 10.22
CA VAL A 158 12.37 0.66 10.41
C VAL A 158 11.39 1.06 11.52
N GLY A 159 10.49 0.17 11.91
CA GLY A 159 9.54 0.39 13.00
C GLY A 159 8.51 1.50 12.71
N SER A 160 8.10 2.23 13.75
CA SER A 160 7.02 3.24 13.70
C SER A 160 7.52 4.70 13.70
N GLY A 161 8.81 4.92 13.40
CA GLY A 161 9.40 6.26 13.37
C GLY A 161 8.74 7.17 12.32
N ALA A 162 8.69 8.47 12.57
CA ALA A 162 8.16 9.45 11.62
C ALA A 162 8.94 9.44 10.29
N LEU A 163 8.33 10.00 9.24
CA LEU A 163 9.04 10.27 8.00
C LEU A 163 10.10 11.35 8.23
N THR A 164 11.30 11.12 7.71
CA THR A 164 12.41 12.10 7.69
C THR A 164 12.84 12.35 6.25
N ASP A 165 13.66 13.37 6.02
CA ASP A 165 14.37 13.54 4.74
C ASP A 165 13.46 13.49 3.49
N VAL A 166 12.25 14.04 3.60
CA VAL A 166 11.23 13.96 2.54
C VAL A 166 11.67 14.79 1.33
N VAL A 167 11.69 14.17 0.16
CA VAL A 167 12.04 14.79 -1.13
C VAL A 167 10.94 14.49 -2.13
N VAL A 168 10.46 15.52 -2.81
CA VAL A 168 9.55 15.39 -3.96
C VAL A 168 10.34 15.73 -5.23
N GLY A 169 10.20 14.90 -6.26
CA GLY A 169 10.69 15.15 -7.62
C GLY A 169 9.59 15.77 -8.48
N THR A 170 9.09 15.02 -9.45
CA THR A 170 7.76 15.26 -10.04
C THR A 170 6.64 14.93 -9.04
N SER A 171 5.37 15.14 -9.43
CA SER A 171 4.22 14.75 -8.61
C SER A 171 4.13 13.24 -8.35
N GLN A 172 4.76 12.40 -9.19
CA GLN A 172 4.81 10.95 -9.05
C GLN A 172 6.15 10.42 -8.50
N GLN A 173 7.03 11.29 -8.01
CA GLN A 173 8.34 10.94 -7.47
C GLN A 173 8.47 11.40 -6.03
N VAL A 174 8.68 10.45 -5.12
CA VAL A 174 8.86 10.73 -3.69
C VAL A 174 10.01 9.90 -3.13
N ALA A 175 10.74 10.49 -2.19
CA ALA A 175 11.69 9.79 -1.36
C ALA A 175 11.54 10.25 0.08
N PHE A 176 11.78 9.36 1.03
CA PHE A 176 11.74 9.68 2.46
C PHE A 176 12.51 8.66 3.28
N GLY A 177 13.05 9.13 4.40
CA GLY A 177 13.66 8.31 5.43
C GLY A 177 12.65 7.84 6.48
N ARG A 178 13.04 6.79 7.18
CA ARG A 178 12.45 6.34 8.44
C ARG A 178 13.51 6.47 9.53
N GLY A 179 13.88 7.73 9.80
CA GLY A 179 15.04 8.06 10.64
C GLY A 179 16.33 7.49 10.05
N SER A 180 17.20 6.96 10.92
CA SER A 180 18.48 6.36 10.52
C SER A 180 18.39 4.87 10.14
N ALA A 181 17.19 4.30 10.11
CA ALA A 181 16.99 2.85 9.92
C ALA A 181 16.73 2.46 8.47
N GLY A 182 16.15 3.34 7.66
CA GLY A 182 15.85 3.05 6.26
C GLY A 182 15.53 4.30 5.46
N PHE A 183 15.67 4.19 4.13
CA PHE A 183 15.31 5.23 3.17
C PHE A 183 14.63 4.57 1.98
N LEU A 184 13.52 5.15 1.52
CA LEU A 184 12.70 4.62 0.43
C LEU A 184 12.59 5.68 -0.67
N ILE A 185 12.70 5.25 -1.92
CA ILE A 185 12.52 6.05 -3.12
C ILE A 185 11.47 5.36 -3.98
N ILE A 186 10.43 6.09 -4.37
CA ILE A 186 9.38 5.64 -5.28
C ILE A 186 9.37 6.58 -6.49
N ASN A 187 9.51 5.99 -7.67
CA ASN A 187 9.34 6.68 -8.95
C ASN A 187 8.17 6.04 -9.71
N ASN A 188 7.00 6.67 -9.66
CA ASN A 188 5.80 6.29 -10.42
C ASN A 188 5.63 7.17 -11.68
N ASP A 189 6.72 7.81 -12.12
CA ASP A 189 6.80 8.62 -13.33
C ASP A 189 7.49 7.82 -14.45
N ALA A 190 7.21 8.17 -15.71
CA ALA A 190 7.88 7.57 -16.85
C ALA A 190 9.35 8.03 -16.98
N SER A 191 9.66 9.21 -16.43
CA SER A 191 11.00 9.78 -16.45
C SER A 191 11.90 9.17 -15.36
N THR A 192 13.15 8.89 -15.72
CA THR A 192 14.17 8.45 -14.75
C THR A 192 14.44 9.54 -13.73
N TRP A 193 14.50 9.16 -12.44
CA TRP A 193 14.87 10.07 -11.36
C TRP A 193 16.28 9.80 -10.86
N SER A 194 17.27 10.49 -11.44
CA SER A 194 18.67 10.38 -11.04
C SER A 194 19.14 11.63 -10.31
N LYS A 195 19.43 11.50 -9.01
CA LYS A 195 19.98 12.58 -8.18
C LYS A 195 20.62 12.03 -6.91
N ASN A 196 21.33 12.91 -6.21
CA ASN A 196 21.77 12.65 -4.85
C ASN A 196 20.64 12.96 -3.86
N PHE A 197 20.42 12.03 -2.92
CA PHE A 197 19.48 12.18 -1.81
C PHE A 197 20.26 12.33 -0.51
N THR A 198 19.93 13.38 0.25
CA THR A 198 20.40 13.49 1.63
C THR A 198 19.56 12.55 2.49
N THR A 199 20.20 11.71 3.30
CA THR A 199 19.53 10.75 4.17
C THR A 199 20.15 10.78 5.56
N SER A 200 19.38 10.39 6.57
CA SER A 200 19.86 10.19 7.94
C SER A 200 20.54 8.82 8.16
N LEU A 201 20.76 8.04 7.10
CA LEU A 201 21.46 6.76 7.18
C LEU A 201 22.93 6.95 7.51
N LYS A 202 23.52 5.98 8.22
CA LYS A 202 24.97 5.93 8.42
C LYS A 202 25.68 5.80 7.07
N SER A 203 26.85 6.42 6.91
CA SER A 203 27.66 6.20 5.70
C SER A 203 28.00 4.72 5.54
N GLY A 204 27.78 4.18 4.35
CA GLY A 204 28.00 2.77 4.05
C GLY A 204 27.47 2.38 2.67
N THR A 205 27.61 1.10 2.35
CA THR A 205 27.04 0.48 1.15
C THR A 205 25.73 -0.20 1.53
N TYR A 206 24.69 0.02 0.73
CA TYR A 206 23.36 -0.52 0.96
C TYR A 206 22.92 -1.33 -0.26
N CYS A 207 22.23 -2.45 -0.03
CA CYS A 207 21.62 -3.25 -1.08
C CYS A 207 20.24 -2.67 -1.45
N ASP A 208 19.91 -2.69 -2.74
CA ASP A 208 18.52 -2.48 -3.16
C ASP A 208 17.74 -3.77 -2.95
N ILE A 209 16.93 -3.77 -1.89
CA ILE A 209 16.16 -4.93 -1.47
C ILE A 209 14.89 -5.13 -2.33
N MET A 210 14.61 -4.27 -3.31
CA MET A 210 13.43 -4.44 -4.18
C MET A 210 13.60 -5.59 -5.17
N TYR A 211 14.84 -5.90 -5.55
CA TYR A 211 15.15 -6.87 -6.61
C TYR A 211 16.01 -8.04 -6.13
N ASP A 212 16.71 -7.87 -5.00
CA ASP A 212 17.54 -8.93 -4.44
C ASP A 212 16.69 -9.85 -3.55
N ALA A 213 16.59 -11.13 -3.91
CA ALA A 213 16.06 -12.11 -2.98
C ALA A 213 17.11 -12.25 -1.87
N MET A 214 16.88 -11.62 -0.71
CA MET A 214 17.81 -11.72 0.41
C MET A 214 18.07 -13.19 0.75
N THR A 215 19.17 -13.73 0.24
CA THR A 215 19.75 -14.96 0.75
C THR A 215 20.37 -14.60 2.08
N HIS A 216 19.59 -14.74 3.16
CA HIS A 216 20.15 -14.71 4.49
C HIS A 216 21.08 -15.92 4.63
N ALA A 217 22.36 -15.72 4.33
CA ALA A 217 23.42 -16.55 4.88
C ALA A 217 23.71 -16.02 6.29
N SER A 218 23.15 -16.71 7.28
CA SER A 218 23.66 -16.79 8.65
C SER A 218 23.46 -18.21 9.14
#